data_AF-A0A813IW32-F1
#
_entry.id   AF-A0A813IW32-F1
#
_cell.length_a   1.000
_cell.length_b   1.000
_cell.length_c   1.000
_cell.angle_alpha   90.00
_cell.angle_beta   90.00
_cell.angle_gamma   90.00
#
_symmetry.space_group_name_H-M   'P 1'
#
loop_
_entity.id
_entity.type
_entity.pdbx_description
1 polymer ?
#
loop_
_entity_poly.entity_id
_entity_poly.type
_entity_poly.pdbx_seq_one_letter_code
_entity_poly.pdbx_strand_id
1 'polypeptide(L)'
;LPASPWSQRRSACGSSTWASSSQSQGCDFCGPRPTEVHDGEPPQKSRLLSTRPVHGHILITPAADESDVTHYNIFWASNRTARTLIRSVARGITSYHLHDPVDHSKGVKIPAGVNQLMVKTSNSLGMMQDGVTVDIWDYWQPAFTSLLKGLFRGG
;
A
#
# COMPACT_ATOMS: atom_id res chain seq x y z
N LEU A 1 22.80 24.64 26.29
CA LEU A 1 21.45 25.24 26.11
C LEU A 1 20.42 24.16 26.41
N PRO A 2 19.48 24.38 27.34
CA PRO A 2 18.61 23.35 27.89
C PRO A 2 17.32 23.11 27.06
N ALA A 3 16.63 22.03 27.44
CA ALA A 3 15.60 21.28 26.72
C ALA A 3 14.22 21.97 26.49
N SER A 4 13.50 21.42 25.51
CA SER A 4 12.10 21.66 25.15
C SER A 4 11.09 21.29 26.24
N PRO A 5 9.93 21.98 26.30
CA PRO A 5 8.69 21.32 26.72
C PRO A 5 7.45 21.84 25.97
N TRP A 6 6.66 20.94 25.36
CA TRP A 6 5.21 21.16 25.26
C TRP A 6 4.46 19.90 25.65
N SER A 7 3.54 20.14 26.57
CA SER A 7 2.85 19.21 27.45
C SER A 7 1.46 18.84 26.94
N GLN A 8 1.00 17.69 27.43
CA GLN A 8 -0.29 17.05 27.32
C GLN A 8 -1.49 17.96 27.66
N ARG A 9 -2.64 17.71 27.02
CA ARG A 9 -3.97 17.86 27.64
C ARG A 9 -4.86 16.67 27.30
N ARG A 10 -5.20 15.87 28.32
CA ARG A 10 -6.44 15.08 28.41
C ARG A 10 -7.30 15.71 29.51
N SER A 11 -8.60 15.81 29.28
CA SER A 11 -9.72 15.99 30.24
C SER A 11 -10.99 16.16 29.39
N ALA A 12 -12.19 15.63 29.69
CA ALA A 12 -12.69 14.81 30.77
C ALA A 12 -14.05 14.20 30.34
N CYS A 13 -14.48 13.15 31.05
CA CYS A 13 -15.81 12.57 31.02
C CYS A 13 -16.93 13.59 31.33
N GLY A 14 -18.07 13.44 30.66
CA GLY A 14 -19.36 13.99 31.07
C GLY A 14 -20.38 12.87 31.16
N SER A 15 -20.74 12.50 32.40
CA SER A 15 -21.83 11.59 32.74
C SER A 15 -23.14 12.36 32.90
N SER A 16 -24.25 11.81 32.39
CA SER A 16 -25.60 12.24 32.76
C SER A 16 -26.45 11.00 32.97
N THR A 17 -27.11 10.95 34.13
CA THR A 17 -27.85 9.82 34.68
C THR A 17 -29.33 10.23 34.86
N TRP A 18 -30.23 9.23 34.91
CA TRP A 18 -31.67 9.24 35.28
C TRP A 18 -32.65 9.57 34.13
N ALA A 19 -33.76 8.87 33.88
CA ALA A 19 -34.53 7.92 34.70
C ALA A 19 -35.31 6.91 33.84
N SER A 20 -35.63 5.75 34.43
CA SER A 20 -36.50 4.70 33.92
C SER A 20 -37.98 5.09 33.89
N SER A 21 -38.71 4.65 32.87
CA SER A 21 -40.11 4.24 33.00
C SER A 21 -40.46 3.21 31.93
N SER A 22 -41.06 2.11 32.37
CA SER A 22 -41.52 1.00 31.54
C SER A 22 -42.90 1.31 30.97
N GLN A 23 -43.16 0.94 29.71
CA GLN A 23 -44.48 0.44 29.33
C GLN A 23 -44.40 -0.37 28.04
N SER A 24 -44.76 -1.64 28.19
CA SER A 24 -45.09 -2.62 27.16
C SER A 24 -46.36 -2.22 26.41
N GLN A 25 -46.39 -2.41 25.09
CA GLN A 25 -47.55 -2.94 24.35
C GLN A 25 -47.12 -3.24 22.90
N GLY A 26 -47.39 -4.46 22.47
CA GLY A 26 -47.02 -4.98 21.16
C GLY A 26 -48.05 -4.71 20.07
N CYS A 27 -47.60 -4.91 18.83
CA CYS A 27 -48.42 -5.33 17.70
C CYS A 27 -47.56 -6.26 16.83
N ASP A 28 -47.87 -7.55 16.88
CA ASP A 28 -47.51 -8.52 15.82
C ASP A 28 -48.38 -8.27 14.59
N PHE A 29 -47.81 -8.14 13.39
CA PHE A 29 -48.33 -8.79 12.18
C PHE A 29 -47.37 -8.74 10.95
N CYS A 30 -46.93 -9.94 10.54
CA CYS A 30 -46.57 -10.49 9.23
C CYS A 30 -45.92 -9.63 8.11
N GLY A 31 -44.74 -10.09 7.63
CA GLY A 31 -44.05 -9.65 6.39
C GLY A 31 -44.61 -10.28 5.09
N PRO A 32 -43.82 -10.49 4.01
CA PRO A 32 -42.43 -10.08 3.73
C PRO A 32 -42.25 -9.36 2.36
N ARG A 33 -41.10 -8.71 2.14
CA ARG A 33 -40.48 -8.64 0.80
C ARG A 33 -38.96 -8.54 0.90
N PRO A 34 -38.20 -9.44 0.28
CA PRO A 34 -36.75 -9.33 0.21
C PRO A 34 -36.42 -8.23 -0.80
N THR A 35 -35.95 -7.08 -0.32
CA THR A 35 -35.27 -6.15 -1.22
C THR A 35 -33.88 -6.74 -1.43
N GLU A 36 -33.62 -7.17 -2.67
CA GLU A 36 -32.28 -7.50 -3.17
C GLU A 36 -31.26 -6.51 -2.61
N VAL A 37 -30.50 -6.96 -1.62
CA VAL A 37 -29.18 -6.40 -1.44
C VAL A 37 -28.41 -6.95 -2.63
N HIS A 38 -28.26 -6.12 -3.66
CA HIS A 38 -27.15 -6.29 -4.58
C HIS A 38 -25.92 -6.37 -3.68
N ASP A 39 -25.36 -7.57 -3.55
CA ASP A 39 -24.02 -7.79 -3.03
C ASP A 39 -23.08 -7.04 -3.96
N GLY A 40 -22.98 -5.72 -3.73
CA GLY A 40 -21.89 -4.91 -4.20
C GLY A 40 -20.67 -5.53 -3.56
N GLU A 41 -19.94 -6.30 -4.38
CA GLU A 41 -18.66 -6.85 -4.04
C GLU A 41 -17.87 -5.78 -3.28
N PRO A 42 -17.51 -6.02 -2.00
CA PRO A 42 -16.72 -5.05 -1.28
C PRO A 42 -15.46 -4.79 -2.11
N PRO A 43 -15.01 -3.52 -2.27
CA PRO A 43 -13.83 -3.21 -3.06
C PRO A 43 -12.72 -4.14 -2.59
N GLN A 44 -12.26 -4.99 -3.52
CA GLN A 44 -11.28 -6.06 -3.31
C GLN A 44 -10.19 -5.53 -2.38
N LYS A 45 -10.30 -5.91 -1.11
CA LYS A 45 -9.47 -5.44 -0.01
C LYS A 45 -8.05 -5.93 -0.26
N SER A 46 -7.28 -5.18 -1.06
CA SER A 46 -5.84 -5.24 -1.28
C SER A 46 -5.22 -6.53 -0.76
N ARG A 47 -5.59 -7.67 -1.34
CA ARG A 47 -5.24 -8.97 -0.79
C ARG A 47 -3.86 -9.31 -1.32
N LEU A 48 -2.86 -8.82 -0.59
CA LEU A 48 -1.42 -9.02 -0.78
C LEU A 48 -0.96 -8.53 -2.14
N LEU A 49 -0.13 -7.47 -2.16
CA LEU A 49 0.78 -7.29 -3.29
C LEU A 49 1.47 -8.62 -3.51
N SER A 50 1.19 -9.16 -4.68
CA SER A 50 1.21 -10.58 -4.95
C SER A 50 2.50 -11.24 -4.53
N THR A 51 2.40 -12.48 -4.10
CA THR A 51 3.54 -13.38 -3.85
C THR A 51 4.47 -13.56 -5.06
N ARG A 52 4.12 -12.98 -6.23
CA ARG A 52 4.93 -13.00 -7.42
C ARG A 52 6.09 -12.00 -7.33
N PRO A 53 7.30 -12.43 -7.69
CA PRO A 53 8.44 -11.54 -7.74
C PRO A 53 8.30 -10.53 -8.89
N VAL A 54 8.87 -9.33 -8.70
CA VAL A 54 8.94 -8.27 -9.71
C VAL A 54 10.34 -8.20 -10.32
N HIS A 55 10.39 -7.93 -11.62
CA HIS A 55 11.63 -7.87 -12.40
C HIS A 55 11.51 -6.74 -13.43
N GLY A 56 12.59 -6.02 -13.71
CA GLY A 56 12.61 -5.00 -14.76
C GLY A 56 13.46 -3.79 -14.41
N HIS A 57 13.35 -2.71 -15.20
CA HIS A 57 14.17 -1.52 -15.01
C HIS A 57 13.46 -0.46 -14.16
N ILE A 58 14.19 0.04 -13.16
CA ILE A 58 13.86 1.27 -12.44
C ILE A 58 14.59 2.40 -13.14
N LEU A 59 13.83 3.32 -13.72
CA LEU A 59 14.37 4.52 -14.35
C LEU A 59 14.38 5.66 -13.34
N ILE A 60 15.54 6.27 -13.14
CA ILE A 60 15.77 7.37 -12.22
C ILE A 60 16.02 8.61 -13.07
N THR A 61 15.13 9.58 -12.95
CA THR A 61 15.36 10.91 -13.53
C THR A 61 16.27 11.69 -12.59
N PRO A 62 17.38 12.27 -13.09
CA PRO A 62 18.25 13.11 -12.27
C PRO A 62 17.49 14.27 -11.61
N ALA A 63 17.94 14.68 -10.43
CA ALA A 63 17.44 15.89 -9.80
C ALA A 63 17.77 17.13 -10.66
N ALA A 64 16.95 18.18 -10.56
CA ALA A 64 17.16 19.42 -11.30
C ALA A 64 18.49 20.10 -10.93
N ASP A 65 18.90 19.95 -9.67
CA ASP A 65 20.22 20.33 -9.17
C ASP A 65 20.83 19.15 -8.42
N GLU A 66 22.02 18.73 -8.86
CA GLU A 66 22.79 17.63 -8.29
C GLU A 66 24.12 18.10 -7.69
N SER A 67 24.31 19.41 -7.48
CA SER A 67 25.54 20.00 -6.90
C SER A 67 25.95 19.29 -5.61
N ASP A 68 24.98 19.02 -4.75
CA ASP A 68 25.17 18.37 -3.46
C ASP A 68 24.78 16.89 -3.44
N VAL A 69 24.51 16.26 -4.59
CA VAL A 69 24.11 14.85 -4.68
C VAL A 69 25.30 13.97 -5.05
N THR A 70 25.56 12.90 -4.29
CA THR A 70 26.60 11.91 -4.64
C THR A 70 26.02 10.59 -5.11
N HIS A 71 24.86 10.19 -4.59
CA HIS A 71 24.19 8.96 -4.97
C HIS A 71 22.67 9.02 -4.73
N TYR A 72 21.97 8.11 -5.38
CA TYR A 72 20.55 7.83 -5.21
C TYR A 72 20.36 6.50 -4.48
N ASN A 73 19.50 6.50 -3.48
CA ASN A 73 19.12 5.31 -2.73
C ASN A 73 17.70 4.89 -3.11
N ILE A 74 17.56 3.66 -3.58
CA ILE A 74 16.30 3.05 -4.00
C ILE A 74 15.81 2.17 -2.85
N PHE A 75 14.56 2.36 -2.44
CA PHE A 75 13.93 1.67 -1.33
C PHE A 75 12.62 1.02 -1.74
N TRP A 76 12.31 -0.09 -1.06
CA TRP A 76 10.95 -0.48 -0.81
C TRP A 76 10.32 0.51 0.18
N ALA A 77 9.09 0.95 -0.07
CA ALA A 77 8.40 1.96 0.72
C ALA A 77 6.92 1.64 0.96
N SER A 78 6.36 2.28 1.97
CA SER A 78 4.95 2.21 2.31
C SER A 78 4.50 3.53 2.91
N ASN A 79 3.39 4.09 2.42
CA ASN A 79 2.88 5.38 2.86
C ASN A 79 3.95 6.49 2.89
N ARG A 80 4.70 6.64 1.77
CA ARG A 80 5.80 7.60 1.61
C ARG A 80 6.92 7.47 2.67
N THR A 81 7.00 6.33 3.33
CA THR A 81 8.05 6.02 4.30
C THR A 81 8.95 4.93 3.74
N ALA A 82 10.25 5.21 3.63
CA ALA A 82 11.25 4.22 3.24
C ALA A 82 11.28 3.07 4.27
N ARG A 83 11.40 1.83 3.78
CA ARG A 83 11.45 0.62 4.61
C ARG A 83 12.80 -0.07 4.46
N THR A 84 13.04 -0.70 3.32
CA THR A 84 14.21 -1.54 3.08
C THR A 84 14.97 -1.02 1.88
N LEU A 85 16.27 -0.82 2.02
CA LEU A 85 17.14 -0.41 0.93
C LEU A 85 17.25 -1.56 -0.08
N ILE A 86 17.02 -1.24 -1.35
CA ILE A 86 17.22 -2.14 -2.49
C ILE A 86 18.66 -1.95 -2.99
N ARG A 87 19.01 -0.70 -3.33
CA ARG A 87 20.31 -0.38 -3.91
C ARG A 87 20.66 1.10 -3.75
N SER A 88 21.95 1.37 -3.60
CA SER A 88 22.55 2.69 -3.81
C SER A 88 23.21 2.74 -5.19
N VAL A 89 22.88 3.75 -5.99
CA VAL A 89 23.48 3.99 -7.30
C VAL A 89 24.15 5.35 -7.33
N ALA A 90 25.35 5.44 -7.91
CA ALA A 90 26.08 6.70 -8.02
C ALA A 90 25.31 7.72 -8.86
N ARG A 91 25.56 9.02 -8.62
CA ARG A 91 25.08 10.10 -9.49
C ARG A 91 25.43 9.81 -10.96
N GLY A 92 24.52 10.12 -11.88
CA GLY A 92 24.66 9.86 -13.31
C GLY A 92 24.16 8.49 -13.78
N ILE A 93 23.88 7.55 -12.87
CA ILE A 93 23.20 6.30 -13.21
C ILE A 93 21.69 6.53 -13.24
N THR A 94 21.09 6.38 -14.43
CA THR A 94 19.65 6.64 -14.67
C THR A 94 18.82 5.38 -14.80
N SER A 95 19.43 4.19 -14.79
CA SER A 95 18.72 2.92 -14.91
C SER A 95 19.33 1.87 -14.00
N TYR A 96 18.48 1.20 -13.23
CA TYR A 96 18.85 0.05 -12.40
C TYR A 96 17.95 -1.13 -12.75
N HIS A 97 18.56 -2.27 -13.08
CA HIS A 97 17.83 -3.50 -13.36
C HIS A 97 17.51 -4.21 -12.03
N LEU A 98 16.23 -4.26 -11.66
CA LEU A 98 15.73 -4.95 -10.48
C LEU A 98 15.56 -6.44 -10.78
N HIS A 99 16.38 -7.26 -10.13
CA HIS A 99 16.36 -8.71 -10.20
C HIS A 99 16.86 -9.32 -8.88
N ASP A 100 16.67 -10.62 -8.70
CA ASP A 100 17.20 -11.35 -7.56
C ASP A 100 18.73 -11.23 -7.49
N PRO A 101 19.33 -11.00 -6.31
CA PRO A 101 20.76 -10.73 -6.17
C PRO A 101 21.65 -11.97 -6.40
N VAL A 102 21.07 -13.18 -6.39
CA VAL A 102 21.78 -14.45 -6.63
C VAL A 102 21.53 -14.94 -8.05
N ASP A 103 20.29 -14.86 -8.52
CA ASP A 103 19.88 -15.33 -9.85
C ASP A 103 19.23 -14.19 -10.65
N HIS A 104 20.03 -13.54 -11.50
CA HIS A 104 19.59 -12.38 -12.28
C HIS A 104 18.49 -12.70 -13.30
N SER A 105 18.15 -13.97 -13.52
CA SER A 105 17.00 -14.37 -14.36
C SER A 105 15.66 -14.31 -13.61
N LYS A 106 15.70 -14.14 -12.29
CA LYS A 106 14.52 -14.11 -11.41
C LYS A 106 14.24 -12.69 -10.91
N GLY A 107 12.97 -12.42 -10.64
CA GLY A 107 12.57 -11.18 -9.97
C GLY A 107 12.78 -11.22 -8.45
N VAL A 108 12.64 -10.06 -7.83
CA VAL A 108 12.70 -9.87 -6.38
C VAL A 108 11.30 -9.94 -5.78
N LYS A 109 11.12 -10.66 -4.67
CA LYS A 109 9.86 -10.63 -3.91
C LYS A 109 9.66 -9.26 -3.28
N ILE A 110 8.47 -8.69 -3.43
CA ILE A 110 8.08 -7.47 -2.72
C ILE A 110 7.95 -7.81 -1.22
N PRO A 111 8.61 -7.09 -0.30
CA PRO A 111 8.46 -7.32 1.14
C PRO A 111 7.02 -7.11 1.62
N ALA A 112 6.62 -7.82 2.68
CA ALA A 112 5.29 -7.66 3.25
C ALA A 112 5.06 -6.22 3.75
N GLY A 113 3.88 -5.66 3.45
CA GLY A 113 3.49 -4.32 3.88
C GLY A 113 4.08 -3.15 3.08
N VAL A 114 4.83 -3.45 2.01
CA VAL A 114 5.36 -2.47 1.05
C VAL A 114 4.43 -2.39 -0.14
N ASN A 115 4.13 -1.18 -0.61
CA ASN A 115 3.34 -0.92 -1.81
C ASN A 115 3.90 0.16 -2.73
N GLN A 116 5.11 0.64 -2.44
CA GLN A 116 5.76 1.72 -3.17
C GLN A 116 7.23 1.39 -3.41
N LEU A 117 7.77 1.92 -4.50
CA LEU A 117 9.19 2.18 -4.66
C LEU A 117 9.45 3.63 -4.27
N MET A 118 10.56 3.90 -3.60
CA MET A 118 10.99 5.25 -3.25
C MET A 118 12.44 5.48 -3.66
N VAL A 119 12.73 6.66 -4.18
CA VAL A 119 14.10 7.12 -4.43
C VAL A 119 14.38 8.36 -3.58
N LYS A 120 15.54 8.35 -2.91
CA LYS A 120 16.06 9.47 -2.14
C LYS A 120 17.46 9.84 -2.61
N THR A 121 17.77 11.13 -2.61
CA THR A 121 19.13 11.63 -2.81
C THR A 121 19.93 11.54 -1.52
N SER A 122 21.23 11.35 -1.65
CA SER A 122 22.16 11.30 -0.53
C SER A 122 23.52 11.86 -0.89
N ASN A 123 24.23 12.32 0.14
CA ASN A 123 25.59 12.83 0.08
C ASN A 123 26.40 12.43 1.32
N SER A 124 27.57 13.05 1.51
CA SER A 124 28.45 12.77 2.65
C SER A 124 27.88 13.23 3.99
N LEU A 125 26.93 14.18 3.98
CA LEU A 125 26.28 14.71 5.19
C LEU A 125 25.06 13.88 5.59
N GLY A 126 24.45 13.17 4.64
CA GLY A 126 23.36 12.24 4.93
C GLY A 126 22.43 12.03 3.74
N MET A 127 21.25 11.51 4.07
CA MET A 127 20.17 11.26 3.11
C MET A 127 19.07 12.30 3.29
N MET A 128 18.42 12.66 2.19
CA MET A 128 17.24 13.51 2.23
C MET A 128 16.12 12.88 3.08
N GLN A 129 15.39 13.72 3.82
CA GLN A 129 14.26 13.28 4.63
C GLN A 129 13.09 12.81 3.76
N ASP A 130 12.87 13.51 2.65
CA ASP A 130 11.84 13.19 1.67
C ASP A 130 12.42 12.47 0.45
N GLY A 131 11.53 11.89 -0.35
CA GLY A 131 11.88 11.19 -1.59
C GLY A 131 10.70 11.11 -2.53
N VAL A 132 10.96 10.76 -3.78
CA VAL A 132 9.92 10.53 -4.79
C VAL A 132 9.45 9.08 -4.68
N THR A 133 8.15 8.86 -4.72
CA THR A 133 7.53 7.53 -4.65
C THR A 133 6.74 7.19 -5.90
N VAL A 134 6.77 5.92 -6.28
CA VAL A 134 5.91 5.32 -7.30
C VAL A 134 5.16 4.16 -6.68
N ASP A 135 3.84 4.12 -6.88
CA ASP A 135 3.00 3.03 -6.39
C ASP A 135 3.20 1.76 -7.22
N ILE A 136 3.17 0.61 -6.55
CA ILE A 136 3.23 -0.71 -7.16
C ILE A 136 1.80 -1.26 -7.22
N TRP A 137 1.34 -1.60 -8.42
CA TRP A 137 0.03 -2.21 -8.65
C TRP A 137 0.21 -3.61 -9.23
N ASP A 138 -0.45 -4.61 -8.62
CA ASP A 138 -0.60 -5.92 -9.23
C ASP A 138 -2.03 -6.09 -9.74
N TYR A 139 -2.18 -6.06 -11.06
CA TYR A 139 -3.45 -6.33 -11.72
C TYR A 139 -3.65 -7.84 -11.84
N TRP A 140 -4.22 -8.44 -10.80
CA TRP A 140 -4.66 -9.82 -10.87
C TRP A 140 -5.97 -9.91 -11.66
N GLN A 141 -5.93 -10.60 -12.81
CA GLN A 141 -7.14 -11.10 -13.45
C GLN A 141 -7.33 -12.57 -13.02
N PRO A 142 -8.49 -12.94 -12.45
CA PRO A 142 -8.82 -14.35 -12.34
C PRO A 142 -8.82 -14.95 -13.75
N ALA A 143 -8.19 -16.12 -13.90
CA ALA A 143 -8.47 -16.93 -15.07
C ALA A 143 -9.96 -17.28 -15.04
N PHE A 144 -10.78 -16.60 -15.84
CA PHE A 144 -12.11 -17.09 -16.17
C PHE A 144 -11.88 -18.38 -16.96
N THR A 145 -11.86 -19.51 -16.24
CA THR A 145 -11.89 -20.82 -16.86
C THR A 145 -13.11 -20.86 -17.75
N SER A 146 -12.91 -21.27 -19.01
CA SER A 146 -13.95 -21.36 -20.04
C SER A 146 -14.94 -22.51 -19.75
N LEU A 147 -15.53 -22.54 -18.55
CA LEU A 147 -16.35 -23.65 -18.07
C LEU A 147 -17.72 -23.75 -18.78
N LEU A 148 -18.09 -22.77 -19.61
CA LEU A 148 -19.40 -22.73 -20.28
C LEU A 148 -19.37 -23.06 -21.78
N LYS A 149 -18.21 -23.36 -22.38
CA LYS A 149 -18.18 -23.78 -23.81
C LYS A 149 -18.68 -25.22 -24.03
N GLY A 150 -18.88 -26.01 -22.96
CA GLY A 150 -19.34 -27.39 -23.04
C GLY A 150 -20.84 -27.60 -22.78
N LEU A 151 -21.57 -26.62 -22.22
CA LEU A 151 -22.93 -26.87 -21.70
C LEU A 151 -24.08 -26.56 -22.68
N PHE A 152 -23.78 -26.08 -23.90
CA PHE A 152 -24.79 -25.72 -24.90
C PHE A 152 -24.64 -26.41 -26.27
N ARG A 153 -23.90 -27.53 -26.35
CA ARG A 153 -23.94 -28.43 -27.54
C ARG A 153 -24.72 -29.69 -27.20
N GLY A 154 -26.03 -29.66 -27.38
CA GLY A 154 -26.87 -30.85 -27.27
C GLY A 154 -28.33 -30.53 -26.96
N GLY A 155 -29.07 -30.10 -27.97
CA GLY A 155 -30.52 -30.07 -28.03
C GLY A 155 -30.95 -30.43 -29.44
#